data_AF-R6JM85-F1
#
_entry.id   AF-R6JM85-F1
#
_cell.length_a   1.000
_cell.length_b   1.000
_cell.length_c   1.000
_cell.angle_alpha   90.00
_cell.angle_beta   90.00
_cell.angle_gamma   90.00
#
_symmetry.space_group_name_H-M   'P 1'
#
loop_
_entity.id
_entity.type
_entity.pdbx_description
1 polymer ?
#
loop_
_entity_poly.entity_id
_entity_poly.type
_entity_poly.pdbx_seq_one_letter_code
_entity_poly.pdbx_strand_id
1 'polypeptide(L)'
;MAEHAIAIAIKNILGLVCDPVAGLVEIPCIKRNASGVAGAFVAAELALAGIESAIPADEVIWTMKKVGDAMSSTLKETAEGGLAATPTGRRLHEHVFGTAREAHSGCSGCGGCSS
;
A
#
# COMPACT_ATOMS: atom_id res chain seq x y z
N MET A 1 20.35 12.74 -16.87
CA MET A 1 19.75 13.46 -15.70
C MET A 1 18.38 12.93 -15.32
N ALA A 2 17.32 13.14 -16.12
CA ALA A 2 15.96 12.66 -15.77
C ALA A 2 15.88 11.14 -15.54
N GLU A 3 16.58 10.36 -16.38
CA GLU A 3 16.67 8.91 -16.24
C GLU A 3 17.24 8.48 -14.88
N HIS A 4 18.32 9.11 -14.40
CA HIS A 4 18.91 8.77 -13.10
C HIS A 4 17.96 9.10 -11.95
N ALA A 5 17.24 10.22 -12.02
CA ALA A 5 16.25 10.58 -11.02
C ALA A 5 15.12 9.53 -10.95
N ILE A 6 14.60 9.10 -12.11
CA ILE A 6 13.58 8.04 -12.19
C ILE A 6 14.11 6.74 -11.59
N ALA A 7 15.31 6.32 -11.99
CA ALA A 7 15.92 5.08 -11.52
C ALA A 7 16.13 5.11 -9.99
N ILE A 8 16.61 6.21 -9.43
CA ILE A 8 16.80 6.39 -7.97
C ILE A 8 15.45 6.37 -7.25
N ALA A 9 14.46 7.14 -7.74
CA ALA A 9 13.14 7.21 -7.11
C ALA A 9 12.44 5.86 -7.06
N ILE A 10 12.43 5.10 -8.18
CA ILE A 10 11.76 3.80 -8.25
C ILE A 10 12.51 2.76 -7.39
N LYS A 11 13.85 2.78 -7.38
CA LYS A 11 14.64 1.87 -6.51
C LYS A 11 14.26 2.02 -5.03
N ASN A 12 13.98 3.23 -4.57
CA ASN A 12 13.64 3.49 -3.16
C ASN A 12 12.29 2.91 -2.73
N ILE A 13 11.41 2.56 -3.67
CA ILE A 13 10.08 1.99 -3.40
C ILE A 13 9.91 0.58 -3.98
N LEU A 14 11.00 -0.03 -4.45
CA LEU A 14 10.96 -1.34 -5.10
C LEU A 14 10.55 -2.42 -4.10
N GLY A 15 9.49 -3.16 -4.42
CA GLY A 15 8.92 -4.17 -3.53
C GLY A 15 8.10 -3.61 -2.36
N LEU A 16 7.70 -2.33 -2.40
CA LEU A 16 6.81 -1.76 -1.40
C LEU A 16 5.45 -2.49 -1.41
N VAL A 17 5.22 -3.30 -0.38
CA VAL A 17 3.96 -4.02 -0.10
C VAL A 17 2.79 -3.05 -0.04
N CYS A 18 1.62 -3.39 -0.55
CA CYS A 18 0.41 -2.61 -0.30
C CYS A 18 -0.60 -3.44 0.46
N ASP A 19 -0.84 -3.07 1.72
CA ASP A 19 -1.78 -3.76 2.60
C ASP A 19 -2.43 -2.75 3.55
N PRO A 20 -3.36 -1.93 3.03
CA PRO A 20 -3.95 -0.81 3.75
C PRO A 20 -4.86 -1.28 4.87
N VAL A 21 -4.79 -0.59 6.01
CA VAL A 21 -5.64 -0.88 7.17
C VAL A 21 -7.10 -0.76 6.77
N ALA A 22 -7.87 -1.78 7.11
CA ALA A 22 -9.29 -1.88 6.82
C ALA A 22 -9.65 -1.79 5.32
N GLY A 23 -8.69 -1.99 4.41
CA GLY A 23 -8.92 -1.86 2.97
C GLY A 23 -9.11 -0.41 2.49
N LEU A 24 -8.76 0.58 3.33
CA LEU A 24 -9.03 1.99 3.06
C LEU A 24 -7.77 2.74 2.61
N VAL A 25 -7.94 3.74 1.74
CA VAL A 25 -6.83 4.57 1.21
C VAL A 25 -6.40 5.65 2.20
N GLU A 26 -6.10 5.26 3.44
CA GLU A 26 -5.78 6.18 4.53
C GLU A 26 -4.48 5.80 5.23
N ILE A 27 -4.43 4.59 5.79
CA ILE A 27 -3.27 4.07 6.51
C ILE A 27 -2.68 2.88 5.74
N PRO A 28 -1.43 2.96 5.24
CA PRO A 28 -0.45 4.05 5.36
C PRO A 28 -0.48 5.03 4.16
N CYS A 29 -1.49 4.94 3.27
CA CYS A 29 -1.48 5.57 1.95
C CYS A 29 -1.19 7.08 1.95
N ILE A 30 -1.75 7.84 2.91
CA ILE A 30 -1.50 9.30 3.00
C ILE A 30 -0.02 9.57 3.31
N LYS A 31 0.56 8.81 4.25
CA LYS A 31 1.97 8.98 4.65
C LYS A 31 2.89 8.56 3.51
N ARG A 32 2.53 7.52 2.76
CA ARG A 32 3.26 7.09 1.57
C ARG A 32 3.28 8.13 0.47
N ASN A 33 2.20 8.89 0.28
CA ASN A 33 2.20 10.02 -0.65
C ASN A 33 3.22 11.08 -0.21
N ALA A 34 3.22 11.47 1.06
CA ALA A 34 4.18 12.44 1.58
C ALA A 34 5.64 11.94 1.42
N SER A 35 5.92 10.70 1.79
CA SER A 35 7.24 10.08 1.60
C SER A 35 7.63 9.97 0.12
N GLY A 36 6.68 9.68 -0.76
CA GLY A 36 6.91 9.59 -2.21
C GLY A 36 7.29 10.95 -2.81
N VAL A 37 6.60 12.03 -2.42
CA VAL A 37 6.97 13.40 -2.82
C VAL A 37 8.38 13.73 -2.36
N ALA A 38 8.70 13.51 -1.08
CA ALA A 38 10.04 13.77 -0.56
C ALA A 38 11.11 12.94 -1.30
N GLY A 39 10.85 11.65 -1.54
CA GLY A 39 11.74 10.77 -2.30
C GLY A 39 11.96 11.23 -3.74
N ALA A 40 10.93 11.75 -4.40
CA ALA A 40 11.04 12.29 -5.76
C ALA A 40 11.90 13.56 -5.81
N PHE A 41 11.72 14.48 -4.87
CA PHE A 41 12.57 15.67 -4.76
C PHE A 41 14.03 15.30 -4.51
N VAL A 42 14.28 14.42 -3.54
CA VAL A 42 15.64 13.94 -3.25
C VAL A 42 16.27 13.27 -4.48
N ALA A 43 15.53 12.40 -5.17
CA ALA A 43 16.05 11.74 -6.38
C ALA A 43 16.40 12.74 -7.50
N ALA A 44 15.58 13.78 -7.67
CA ALA A 44 15.85 14.85 -8.63
C ALA A 44 17.09 15.66 -8.24
N GLU A 45 17.22 16.04 -6.97
CA GLU A 45 18.40 16.78 -6.46
C GLU A 45 19.69 15.99 -6.62
N LEU A 46 19.67 14.69 -6.29
CA LEU A 46 20.83 13.80 -6.49
C LEU A 46 21.24 13.76 -7.98
N ALA A 47 20.28 13.58 -8.88
CA ALA A 47 20.56 13.55 -10.31
C ALA A 47 21.06 14.91 -10.85
N LEU A 48 20.55 16.02 -10.32
CA LEU A 48 21.02 17.38 -10.64
C LEU A 48 22.43 17.65 -10.12
N ALA A 49 22.81 17.05 -8.99
CA ALA A 49 24.15 17.10 -8.42
C ALA A 49 25.18 16.21 -9.16
N GLY A 50 24.78 15.55 -10.25
CA GLY A 50 25.64 14.67 -11.03
C GLY A 50 25.78 13.26 -10.45
N ILE A 51 24.93 12.87 -9.49
CA ILE A 51 24.90 11.50 -8.98
C ILE A 51 24.12 10.65 -9.98
N GLU A 52 24.84 9.76 -10.63
CA GLU A 52 24.29 8.87 -11.64
C GLU A 52 23.76 7.58 -11.03
N SER A 53 22.68 7.07 -11.61
CA SER A 53 22.18 5.74 -11.28
C SER A 53 23.04 4.67 -11.97
N ALA A 54 23.68 3.80 -11.19
CA ALA A 54 24.47 2.69 -11.74
C ALA A 54 23.66 1.66 -12.56
N ILE A 55 22.34 1.58 -12.32
CA ILE A 55 21.42 0.69 -13.05
C ILE A 55 20.49 1.58 -13.89
N PRO A 56 20.35 1.35 -15.21
CA PRO A 56 19.47 2.12 -16.08
C PRO A 56 18.01 2.08 -15.62
N ALA A 57 17.23 3.13 -15.96
CA ALA A 57 15.83 3.21 -15.53
C ALA A 57 14.98 2.04 -16.06
N ASP A 58 15.21 1.62 -17.30
CA ASP A 58 14.46 0.51 -17.91
C ASP A 58 14.63 -0.81 -17.17
N GLU A 59 15.86 -1.11 -16.71
CA GLU A 59 16.14 -2.31 -15.92
C GLU A 59 15.49 -2.24 -14.53
N VAL A 60 15.45 -1.06 -13.92
CA VAL A 60 14.75 -0.83 -12.65
C VAL A 60 13.24 -1.05 -12.82
N ILE A 61 12.64 -0.55 -13.91
CA ILE A 61 11.22 -0.73 -14.22
C ILE A 61 10.91 -2.21 -14.46
N TRP A 62 11.75 -2.93 -15.20
CA TRP A 62 11.58 -4.36 -15.43
C TRP A 62 11.70 -5.17 -14.13
N THR A 63 12.63 -4.78 -13.27
CA THR A 63 12.78 -5.38 -11.93
C THR A 63 11.56 -5.10 -11.06
N MET A 64 11.01 -3.89 -11.10
CA MET A 64 9.77 -3.54 -10.39
C MET A 64 8.62 -4.48 -10.77
N LYS A 65 8.44 -4.75 -12.08
CA LYS A 65 7.45 -5.73 -12.55
C LYS A 65 7.72 -7.12 -11.99
N LYS A 66 8.96 -7.62 -12.12
CA LYS A 66 9.32 -8.97 -11.65
C LYS A 66 9.10 -9.17 -10.16
N VAL A 67 9.48 -8.19 -9.35
CA VAL A 67 9.24 -8.22 -7.91
C VAL A 67 7.74 -8.16 -7.61
N GLY A 68 6.99 -7.33 -8.33
CA GLY A 68 5.54 -7.30 -8.24
C GLY A 68 4.90 -8.65 -8.56
N ASP A 69 5.32 -9.31 -9.64
CA ASP A 69 4.81 -10.62 -10.05
C ASP A 69 5.14 -11.71 -9.01
N ALA A 70 6.35 -11.68 -8.43
CA ALA A 70 6.81 -12.65 -7.42
C ALA A 70 6.22 -12.42 -6.02
N MET A 71 5.67 -11.25 -5.73
CA MET A 71 5.14 -10.92 -4.41
C MET A 71 3.88 -11.76 -4.08
N SER A 72 3.82 -12.28 -2.85
CA SER A 72 2.68 -13.03 -2.33
C SER A 72 1.38 -12.24 -2.46
N SER A 73 0.28 -12.92 -2.79
CA SER A 73 -1.06 -12.31 -2.80
C SER A 73 -1.46 -11.75 -1.45
N THR A 74 -0.97 -12.33 -0.35
CA THR A 74 -1.24 -11.87 1.03
C THR A 74 -0.65 -10.49 1.34
N LEU A 75 0.23 -9.98 0.48
CA LEU A 75 0.90 -8.68 0.59
C LEU A 75 0.38 -7.68 -0.48
N LYS A 76 -0.71 -8.03 -1.16
CA LYS A 76 -1.30 -7.25 -2.26
C LYS A 76 -2.77 -6.96 -1.99
N GLU A 77 -3.03 -5.96 -1.17
CA GLU A 77 -4.36 -5.36 -0.94
C GLU A 77 -5.39 -6.34 -0.35
N THR A 78 -4.94 -7.47 0.20
CA THR A 78 -5.82 -8.55 0.69
C THR A 78 -6.14 -8.46 2.18
N ALA A 79 -5.41 -7.63 2.94
CA ALA A 79 -5.51 -7.54 4.40
C ALA A 79 -5.12 -8.82 5.16
N GLU A 80 -4.43 -9.76 4.51
CA GLU A 80 -4.15 -11.08 5.07
C GLU A 80 -2.75 -11.20 5.71
N GLY A 81 -1.77 -10.42 5.27
CA GLY A 81 -0.38 -10.61 5.70
C GLY A 81 0.41 -9.36 6.10
N GLY A 82 0.01 -8.17 5.68
CA GLY A 82 0.77 -6.94 5.87
C GLY A 82 0.31 -6.11 7.07
N LEU A 83 0.27 -4.78 6.89
CA LEU A 83 -0.04 -3.84 7.96
C LEU A 83 -1.48 -4.00 8.47
N ALA A 84 -2.42 -4.33 7.60
CA ALA A 84 -3.82 -4.52 7.97
C ALA A 84 -4.02 -5.73 8.88
N ALA A 85 -3.21 -6.77 8.71
CA ALA A 85 -3.26 -7.99 9.50
C ALA A 85 -2.67 -7.84 10.92
N THR A 86 -2.09 -6.69 11.28
CA THR A 86 -1.59 -6.44 12.63
C THR A 86 -2.73 -6.38 13.66
N PRO A 87 -2.49 -6.66 14.96
CA PRO A 87 -3.55 -6.59 15.98
C PRO A 87 -4.26 -5.22 16.01
N THR A 88 -3.48 -4.14 15.86
CA THR A 88 -4.04 -2.78 15.78
C THR A 88 -4.79 -2.56 14.47
N GLY A 89 -4.30 -3.06 13.34
CA GLY A 89 -4.98 -2.97 12.05
C GLY A 89 -6.37 -3.65 12.07
N ARG A 90 -6.46 -4.85 12.66
CA ARG A 90 -7.73 -5.56 12.84
C ARG A 90 -8.69 -4.81 13.76
N ARG A 91 -8.20 -4.30 14.89
CA ARG A 91 -9.02 -3.49 15.81
C ARG A 91 -9.54 -2.21 15.14
N LEU A 92 -8.75 -1.56 14.30
CA LEU A 92 -9.18 -0.39 13.53
C LEU A 92 -10.23 -0.77 12.48
N HIS A 93 -10.07 -1.91 11.81
CA HIS A 93 -11.09 -2.44 10.90
C HIS A 93 -12.44 -2.66 11.62
N GLU A 94 -12.42 -3.31 12.80
CA GLU A 94 -13.61 -3.50 13.64
C GLU A 94 -14.23 -2.17 14.10
N HIS A 95 -13.42 -1.16 14.39
CA HIS A 95 -13.93 0.15 14.80
C HIS A 95 -14.65 0.87 13.65
N VAL A 96 -14.22 0.66 12.40
CA VAL A 96 -14.83 1.28 11.22
C VAL A 96 -16.06 0.52 10.75
N PHE A 97 -16.00 -0.81 10.72
CA PHE A 97 -17.05 -1.65 10.12
C PHE A 97 -17.92 -2.40 11.13
N GLY A 98 -17.65 -2.27 12.43
CA GLY A 98 -18.23 -3.10 13.47
C GLY A 98 -17.55 -4.46 13.57
N THR A 99 -17.85 -5.20 14.64
CA THR A 99 -17.44 -6.61 14.70
C THR A 99 -18.41 -7.44 13.84
N ALA A 100 -17.93 -8.51 13.20
CA ALA A 100 -18.79 -9.43 12.42
C ALA A 100 -19.99 -10.00 13.22
N ARG A 101 -20.04 -9.79 14.54
CA ARG A 101 -21.12 -10.20 15.44
C ARG A 101 -22.35 -9.27 15.43
N GLU A 102 -22.25 -8.05 14.91
CA GLU A 102 -23.37 -7.09 14.91
C GLU A 102 -24.28 -7.18 13.67
N ALA A 103 -23.81 -7.82 12.59
CA ALA A 103 -24.59 -8.03 11.36
C ALA A 103 -25.79 -8.99 11.52
N HIS A 104 -25.96 -9.60 12.70
CA HIS A 104 -27.07 -10.49 13.03
C HIS A 104 -27.81 -10.11 14.32
N SER A 105 -27.81 -8.83 14.72
CA SER A 105 -28.86 -8.35 15.62
C SER A 105 -30.17 -8.25 14.80
N GLY A 106 -31.03 -9.26 15.00
CA GLY A 106 -32.25 -9.46 14.21
C GLY A 106 -33.08 -8.19 14.08
N CYS A 107 -33.78 -8.08 12.95
CA CYS A 107 -34.92 -7.20 12.83
C CYS A 107 -35.99 -7.64 13.85
N SER A 108 -35.87 -7.17 15.10
CA SER A 108 -36.86 -7.36 16.17
C SER A 108 -38.02 -6.36 16.05
N GLY A 109 -38.20 -5.76 14.87
CA GLY A 109 -39.10 -4.62 14.65
C GLY A 109 -40.31 -4.90 13.77
N CYS A 110 -40.36 -6.01 13.02
CA CYS A 110 -41.56 -6.37 12.28
C CYS A 110 -41.86 -7.87 12.38
N GLY A 111 -42.91 -8.22 13.12
CA GLY A 111 -43.45 -9.58 13.20
C GLY A 111 -44.17 -10.01 11.93
N GLY A 112 -43.57 -9.78 10.75
CA GLY A 112 -44.24 -9.91 9.45
C GLY A 112 -43.64 -10.92 8.48
N CYS A 113 -42.39 -11.38 8.66
CA CYS A 113 -41.75 -12.28 7.70
C CYS A 113 -41.73 -13.71 8.20
N SER A 114 -42.90 -14.34 8.18
CA SER A 114 -43.04 -15.79 8.00
C SER A 114 -44.06 -16.02 6.89
N SER A 115 -43.55 -16.21 5.68
CA SER A 115 -44.24 -16.77 4.51
C SER A 115 -43.18 -17.34 3.59
#